data_AF-A0A660A676-F1
#
_entry.id   AF-A0A660A676-F1
#
_cell.length_a   1.000
_cell.length_b   1.000
_cell.length_c   1.000
_cell.angle_alpha   90.00
_cell.angle_beta   90.00
_cell.angle_gamma   90.00
#
_symmetry.space_group_name_H-M   'P 1'
#
loop_
_entity.id
_entity.type
_entity.pdbx_description
1 polymer ?
#
loop_
_entity_poly.entity_id
_entity_poly.type
_entity_poly.pdbx_seq_one_letter_code
_entity_poly.pdbx_strand_id
1 'polypeptide(L)'
;MIFFTTVVSQPILEEILFRGILQEKLSRVSFWLSIIVTSVIFSYIHGNDTILNTQFISSLIYGMAYQTSKDLRFPIINHSLQNLIVLLTVVLLK
;
A
#
# COMPACT_ATOMS: atom_id res chain seq x y z
N MET A 1 5.55 17.86 10.91
CA MET A 1 4.76 16.67 11.32
C MET A 1 4.18 15.93 10.12
N ILE A 2 3.47 16.59 9.20
CA ILE A 2 2.81 15.97 8.02
C ILE A 2 3.76 15.10 7.19
N PHE A 3 4.97 15.58 6.89
CA PHE A 3 5.96 14.79 6.14
C PHE A 3 6.26 13.44 6.82
N PHE A 4 6.64 13.47 8.10
CA PHE A 4 7.03 12.26 8.81
C PHE A 4 5.87 11.27 8.91
N THR A 5 4.66 11.76 9.16
CA THR A 5 3.49 10.90 9.25
C THR A 5 3.17 10.25 7.91
N THR A 6 3.02 11.05 6.86
CA THR A 6 2.53 10.58 5.55
C THR A 6 3.59 9.79 4.77
N VAL A 7 4.86 10.15 4.88
CA VAL A 7 5.95 9.53 4.09
C VAL A 7 6.63 8.39 4.85
N VAL A 8 6.66 8.42 6.19
CA VAL A 8 7.43 7.45 6.98
C VAL A 8 6.52 6.56 7.83
N SER A 9 5.88 7.11 8.87
CA SER A 9 5.23 6.25 9.87
C SER A 9 3.98 5.55 9.34
N GLN A 10 3.16 6.24 8.55
CA GLN A 10 1.91 5.68 8.03
C GLN A 10 2.15 4.55 7.03
N PRO A 11 3.01 4.69 5.99
CA PRO A 11 3.34 3.58 5.09
C PRO A 11 3.87 2.35 5.83
N ILE A 12 4.75 2.52 6.83
CA ILE A 12 5.28 1.40 7.60
C ILE A 12 4.15 0.63 8.31
N LEU A 13 3.27 1.33 9.01
CA LEU A 13 2.16 0.70 9.75
C LEU A 13 1.18 0.01 8.80
N GLU A 14 0.84 0.66 7.70
CA GLU A 14 -0.06 0.10 6.70
C GLU A 14 0.53 -1.14 6.04
N GLU A 15 1.79 -1.12 5.62
CA GLU A 15 2.43 -2.30 5.02
C GLU A 15 2.55 -3.47 6.01
N ILE A 16 2.84 -3.21 7.28
CA ILE A 16 2.85 -4.27 8.30
C ILE A 16 1.46 -4.91 8.41
N LEU A 17 0.40 -4.09 8.49
CA LEU A 17 -0.97 -4.59 8.64
C LEU A 17 -1.46 -5.33 7.39
N PHE A 18 -1.34 -4.70 6.23
CA PHE A 18 -1.92 -5.22 5.00
C PHE A 18 -1.07 -6.31 4.37
N ARG A 19 0.26 -6.17 4.33
CA ARG A 19 1.14 -7.13 3.63
C ARG A 19 1.65 -8.18 4.62
N GLY A 20 2.19 -7.72 5.75
CA GLY A 20 2.80 -8.59 6.75
C GLY A 20 1.81 -9.48 7.50
N ILE A 21 0.56 -9.04 7.67
CA ILE A 21 -0.47 -9.80 8.41
C ILE A 21 -1.54 -10.33 7.45
N LEU A 22 -2.31 -9.44 6.80
CA LEU A 22 -3.48 -9.84 6.02
C LEU A 22 -3.10 -10.63 4.76
N GLN A 23 -2.27 -10.04 3.88
CA GLN A 23 -1.86 -10.67 2.64
C GLN A 23 -1.05 -11.93 2.90
N GLU A 24 -0.13 -11.93 3.87
CA GLU A 24 0.65 -13.10 4.22
C GLU A 24 -0.25 -14.27 4.65
N LYS A 25 -1.28 -14.02 5.47
CA LYS A 25 -2.26 -15.05 5.85
C LYS A 25 -3.03 -15.58 4.64
N LEU A 26 -3.52 -14.70 3.77
CA LEU A 26 -4.25 -15.08 2.56
C LEU A 26 -3.37 -15.79 1.53
N SER A 27 -2.07 -15.51 1.52
CA SER A 27 -1.12 -16.10 0.56
C SER A 27 -0.96 -17.60 0.71
N ARG A 28 -1.31 -18.14 1.89
CA ARG A 28 -1.38 -19.59 2.17
C ARG A 28 -2.52 -20.28 1.42
N VAL A 29 -3.54 -19.52 0.99
CA VAL A 29 -4.68 -20.02 0.22
C VAL A 29 -4.41 -19.86 -1.28
N SER A 30 -4.01 -18.67 -1.71
CA SER A 30 -3.67 -18.42 -3.12
C SER A 30 -2.82 -17.16 -3.27
N PHE A 31 -1.83 -17.26 -4.16
CA PHE A 31 -0.94 -16.16 -4.55
C PHE A 31 -1.73 -14.94 -5.06
N TRP A 32 -2.65 -15.15 -6.00
CA TRP A 32 -3.37 -14.05 -6.64
C TRP A 32 -4.50 -13.51 -5.76
N LEU A 33 -5.17 -14.42 -5.04
CA LEU A 33 -6.27 -14.04 -4.16
C LEU A 33 -5.78 -13.14 -3.03
N SER A 34 -4.60 -13.40 -2.46
CA SER A 34 -4.04 -12.57 -1.41
C SER A 34 -3.80 -11.12 -1.86
N ILE A 35 -3.23 -10.93 -3.05
CA ILE A 35 -2.95 -9.61 -3.62
C ILE A 35 -4.26 -8.86 -3.91
N ILE A 36 -5.21 -9.51 -4.59
CA ILE A 36 -6.46 -8.88 -5.02
C ILE A 36 -7.32 -8.50 -3.81
N VAL A 37 -7.55 -9.42 -2.88
CA VAL A 37 -8.42 -9.17 -1.71
C VAL A 37 -7.81 -8.10 -0.81
N THR A 38 -6.50 -8.19 -0.53
CA THR A 38 -5.82 -7.15 0.26
C THR A 38 -5.94 -5.79 -0.41
N SER A 39 -5.82 -5.72 -1.74
CA SER A 39 -5.90 -4.46 -2.48
C SER A 39 -7.30 -3.87 -2.54
N VAL A 40 -8.34 -4.70 -2.65
CA VAL A 40 -9.73 -4.25 -2.55
C VAL A 40 -9.97 -3.62 -1.18
N ILE A 41 -9.57 -4.31 -0.10
CA ILE A 41 -9.77 -3.83 1.27
C ILE A 41 -8.98 -2.54 1.51
N PHE A 42 -7.70 -2.52 1.12
CA PHE A 42 -6.83 -1.34 1.22
C PHE A 42 -7.48 -0.15 0.52
N SER A 43 -7.90 -0.30 -0.74
CA SER A 43 -8.54 0.78 -1.50
C SER A 43 -9.83 1.28 -0.85
N TYR A 44 -10.68 0.35 -0.39
CA TYR A 44 -11.97 0.69 0.21
C TYR A 44 -11.84 1.54 1.48
N ILE A 45 -10.91 1.20 2.37
CA ILE A 45 -10.73 1.96 3.63
C ILE A 45 -10.11 3.35 3.43
N HIS A 46 -9.54 3.64 2.25
CA HIS A 46 -8.98 4.94 1.93
C HIS A 46 -10.04 5.98 1.55
N GLY A 47 -11.33 5.62 1.60
CA GLY A 47 -12.45 6.58 1.59
C GLY A 47 -12.80 7.15 0.22
N ASN A 48 -12.35 6.52 -0.86
CA ASN A 48 -12.82 6.85 -2.21
C ASN A 48 -14.17 6.19 -2.50
N ASP A 49 -15.03 6.89 -3.24
CA ASP A 49 -16.36 6.40 -3.62
C ASP A 49 -16.31 5.15 -4.52
N THR A 50 -15.17 4.89 -5.16
CA THR A 50 -14.95 3.75 -6.05
C THR A 50 -13.76 2.91 -5.59
N ILE A 51 -13.93 1.59 -5.59
CA ILE A 51 -12.83 0.65 -5.25
C ILE A 51 -11.73 0.70 -6.31
N LEU A 52 -12.09 0.82 -7.60
CA LEU A 52 -11.14 0.88 -8.71
C LEU A 52 -10.58 2.31 -8.86
N ASN A 53 -9.68 2.66 -7.95
CA ASN A 53 -9.03 3.96 -7.89
C ASN A 53 -7.49 3.82 -7.88
N THR A 54 -6.78 4.94 -7.70
CA THR A 54 -5.31 4.97 -7.62
C THR A 54 -4.75 4.15 -6.46
N GLN A 55 -5.44 4.11 -5.31
CA GLN A 55 -5.03 3.32 -4.14
C GLN A 55 -5.13 1.82 -4.39
N PHE A 56 -6.12 1.37 -5.16
CA PHE A 56 -6.19 -0.02 -5.59
C PHE A 56 -4.98 -0.39 -6.46
N ILE A 57 -4.66 0.43 -7.45
CA ILE A 57 -3.51 0.19 -8.36
C ILE A 57 -2.20 0.20 -7.57
N SER A 58 -1.98 1.21 -6.72
CA SER A 58 -0.82 1.26 -5.82
C SER A 58 -0.73 0.01 -4.96
N SER A 59 -1.85 -0.43 -4.39
CA SER A 59 -1.88 -1.61 -3.54
C SER A 59 -1.56 -2.90 -4.30
N LEU A 60 -1.98 -3.04 -5.56
CA LEU A 60 -1.59 -4.17 -6.39
C LEU A 60 -0.07 -4.22 -6.58
N ILE A 61 0.57 -3.06 -6.80
CA ILE A 61 2.02 -2.94 -6.96
C ILE A 61 2.75 -3.32 -5.66
N TYR A 62 2.32 -2.76 -4.52
CA TYR A 62 2.91 -3.09 -3.21
C TYR A 62 2.70 -4.57 -2.86
N GLY A 63 1.49 -5.09 -3.11
CA GLY A 63 1.16 -6.48 -2.89
C GLY A 63 2.00 -7.42 -3.75
N MET A 64 2.22 -7.10 -5.03
CA MET A 64 3.10 -7.86 -5.90
C MET A 64 4.56 -7.80 -5.44
N ALA A 65 5.06 -6.61 -5.07
CA ALA A 65 6.42 -6.43 -4.55
C ALA A 65 6.65 -7.27 -3.28
N TYR A 66 5.68 -7.28 -2.35
CA TYR A 66 5.75 -8.12 -1.17
C TYR A 66 5.67 -9.61 -1.52
N GLN A 67 4.74 -10.01 -2.37
CA GLN A 67 4.48 -11.41 -2.65
C GLN A 67 5.67 -12.12 -3.32
N THR A 68 6.41 -11.41 -4.18
CA THR A 68 7.60 -11.95 -4.86
C THR A 68 8.86 -11.88 -4.02
N SER A 69 9.05 -10.81 -3.23
CA SER A 69 10.25 -10.64 -2.40
C SER A 69 10.16 -11.31 -1.03
N LYS A 70 8.94 -11.48 -0.51
CA LYS A 70 8.64 -11.84 0.89
C LYS A 70 9.34 -10.96 1.91
N ASP A 71 9.57 -9.69 1.56
CA ASP A 71 10.25 -8.72 2.40
C ASP A 71 9.46 -7.40 2.41
N LEU A 72 9.11 -6.94 3.62
CA LEU A 72 8.32 -5.72 3.83
C LEU A 72 9.07 -4.45 3.43
N ARG A 73 10.40 -4.46 3.31
CA ARG A 73 11.16 -3.27 2.92
C ARG A 73 10.78 -2.79 1.52
N PHE A 74 10.52 -3.70 0.59
CA PHE A 74 10.15 -3.33 -0.79
C PHE A 74 8.81 -2.59 -0.89
N PRO A 75 7.68 -3.12 -0.38
CA PRO A 75 6.43 -2.38 -0.41
C PRO A 75 6.50 -1.11 0.44
N ILE A 76 7.21 -1.09 1.58
CA ILE A 76 7.38 0.12 2.40
C ILE A 76 8.07 1.22 1.61
N ILE A 77 9.19 0.92 0.96
CA ILE A 77 9.93 1.90 0.16
C ILE A 77 9.06 2.41 -1.00
N ASN A 78 8.38 1.51 -1.72
CA ASN A 78 7.50 1.90 -2.83
C ASN A 78 6.35 2.80 -2.36
N HIS A 79 5.73 2.48 -1.23
CA HIS A 79 4.63 3.25 -0.67
C HIS A 79 5.11 4.61 -0.14
N SER A 80 6.21 4.64 0.61
CA SER A 80 6.84 5.89 1.05
C SER A 80 7.22 6.80 -0.13
N LEU A 81 7.80 6.25 -1.20
CA LEU A 81 8.14 7.02 -2.40
C LEU A 81 6.89 7.58 -3.10
N GLN A 82 5.84 6.78 -3.23
CA GLN A 82 4.58 7.24 -3.81
C GLN A 82 3.97 8.38 -2.97
N ASN A 83 3.94 8.22 -1.64
CA ASN A 83 3.43 9.26 -0.75
C ASN A 83 4.29 10.52 -0.78
N LEU A 84 5.61 10.38 -0.94
CA LEU A 84 6.49 11.52 -1.14
C LEU A 84 6.15 12.27 -2.43
N ILE A 85 5.96 11.56 -3.54
CA ILE A 85 5.59 12.17 -4.83
C ILE A 85 4.26 12.92 -4.67
N VAL A 86 3.23 12.27 -4.13
CA VAL A 86 1.90 12.89 -3.92
C VAL A 86 2.00 14.12 -3.03
N LEU A 87 2.74 14.03 -1.90
CA LEU A 87 2.93 15.16 -1.00
C LEU A 87 3.61 16.34 -1.70
N LEU A 88 4.67 16.08 -2.48
CA LEU A 88 5.37 17.12 -3.24
C LEU A 88 4.45 17.73 -4.31
N THR A 89 3.70 16.93 -5.05
CA THR A 89 2.72 17.42 -6.03
C THR A 89 1.70 18.34 -5.37
N VAL A 90 1.13 17.92 -4.23
CA VAL A 90 0.15 18.72 -3.49
C VAL A 90 0.75 20.00 -2.92
N VAL A 91 2.02 19.99 -2.49
CA VAL A 91 2.67 21.19 -1.93
C VAL A 91 3.12 22.17 -3.02
N LEU A 92 3.59 21.67 -4.16
CA LEU A 92 4.16 22.48 -5.25
C LEU A 92 3.12 23.01 -6.24
N LEU A 93 2.04 22.25 -6.47
CA LEU A 93 0.95 22.63 -7.38
C LEU A 93 -0.24 23.26 -6.64
N LYS A 94 -0.03 23.59 -5.36
CA LYS A 94 -0.99 24.34 -4.55
C LYS A 94 -1.05 25.80 -4.96
#